data_AF-F0WC51-F1
#
_entry.id   AF-F0WC51-F1
#
_cell.length_a   1.000
_cell.length_b   1.000
_cell.length_c   1.000
_cell.angle_alpha   90.00
_cell.angle_beta   90.00
_cell.angle_gamma   90.00
#
_symmetry.space_group_name_H-M   'P 1'
#
loop_
_entity.id
_entity.type
_entity.pdbx_description
1 polymer ?
#
loop_
_entity_poly.entity_id
_entity_poly.type
_entity_poly.pdbx_seq_one_letter_code
_entity_poly.pdbx_strand_id
1 'polypeptide(L)'
;MAGVGAILDAVFGSYDLKVSRQWRDEDLRYREQEKQWREDAILREITWRHEDIEREQRLFKLANEKRMIDARQRQLIAVIKLATVLGGFNMAAIVEITIPENFSQTVMAIYAGVAVLQFLCMFICTLICTLLLMAITRFVAHTLETEIRSLETVDLDLVSPFNMYWLMRCESEWMLAYRLFYGGLSFFSMLVILIGLIQCRQSIIARIMITVLCTATTLLWKIRIASKWQFLVSSPDWIPSTPNSAVRAPAFSAS
;
A
#
# COMPACT_ATOMS: atom_id res chain seq x y z
N MET A 1 18.01 53.70 -84.65
CA MET A 1 18.11 53.65 -83.17
C MET A 1 16.82 53.23 -82.46
N ALA A 2 15.67 53.08 -83.14
CA ALA A 2 14.40 52.69 -82.50
C ALA A 2 14.31 51.19 -82.08
N GLY A 3 15.04 50.29 -82.72
CA GLY A 3 14.98 48.85 -82.40
C GLY A 3 15.66 48.46 -81.09
N VAL A 4 16.69 49.20 -80.66
CA VAL A 4 17.43 48.91 -79.41
C VAL A 4 16.61 49.31 -78.18
N GLY A 5 15.84 50.39 -78.26
CA GLY A 5 14.93 50.82 -77.19
C GLY A 5 13.80 49.82 -76.94
N ALA A 6 13.17 49.32 -78.00
CA ALA A 6 12.10 48.31 -77.89
C ALA A 6 12.59 46.96 -77.33
N ILE A 7 13.83 46.56 -77.63
CA ILE A 7 14.45 45.35 -77.07
C ILE A 7 14.79 45.57 -75.59
N LEU A 8 15.31 46.76 -75.22
CA LEU A 8 15.55 47.10 -73.81
C LEU A 8 14.25 47.08 -73.01
N ASP A 9 13.18 47.72 -73.50
CA ASP A 9 11.87 47.76 -72.81
C ASP A 9 11.24 46.36 -72.69
N ALA A 10 11.39 45.50 -73.71
CA ALA A 10 10.96 44.10 -73.62
C ALA A 10 11.78 43.30 -72.59
N VAL A 11 13.09 43.54 -72.52
CA VAL A 11 13.97 42.89 -71.54
C VAL A 11 13.67 43.39 -70.12
N PHE A 12 13.53 44.70 -69.91
CA PHE A 12 13.15 45.30 -68.63
C PHE A 12 11.74 44.89 -68.19
N GLY A 13 10.77 44.86 -69.11
CA GLY A 13 9.43 44.35 -68.83
C GLY A 13 9.40 42.86 -68.49
N SER A 14 10.23 42.04 -69.16
CA SER A 14 10.36 40.62 -68.82
C SER A 14 11.05 40.40 -67.46
N TYR A 15 11.97 41.30 -67.09
CA TYR A 15 12.64 41.29 -65.79
C TYR A 15 11.66 41.68 -64.67
N ASP A 16 10.93 42.77 -64.85
CA ASP A 16 9.93 43.25 -63.89
C ASP A 16 8.80 42.21 -63.67
N LEU A 17 8.39 41.52 -64.74
CA LEU A 17 7.42 40.43 -64.66
C LEU A 17 7.98 39.18 -63.96
N LYS A 18 9.28 38.91 -64.05
CA LYS A 18 9.95 37.85 -63.27
C LYS A 18 10.09 38.23 -61.81
N VAL A 19 10.49 39.47 -61.50
CA VAL A 19 10.63 39.98 -60.12
C VAL A 19 9.28 40.00 -59.41
N SER A 20 8.22 40.48 -60.05
CA SER A 20 6.87 40.49 -59.47
C SER A 20 6.25 39.10 -59.29
N ARG A 21 6.67 38.10 -60.09
CA ARG A 21 6.33 36.69 -59.85
C ARG A 21 7.12 36.13 -58.68
N GLN A 22 8.42 36.37 -58.65
CA GLN A 22 9.30 35.94 -57.56
C GLN A 22 8.81 36.48 -56.20
N TRP A 23 8.48 37.76 -56.10
CA TRP A 23 7.95 38.34 -54.86
C TRP A 23 6.63 37.71 -54.44
N ARG A 24 5.73 37.40 -55.39
CA ARG A 24 4.48 36.70 -55.06
C ARG A 24 4.72 35.28 -54.57
N ASP A 25 5.64 34.55 -55.20
CA ASP A 25 6.00 33.19 -54.79
C ASP A 25 6.68 33.19 -53.40
N GLU A 26 7.53 34.17 -53.13
CA GLU A 26 8.14 34.40 -51.81
C GLU A 26 7.08 34.75 -50.75
N ASP A 27 6.11 35.61 -51.07
CA ASP A 27 5.00 35.98 -50.17
C ASP A 27 4.10 34.78 -49.86
N LEU A 28 3.80 33.95 -50.86
CA LEU A 28 3.04 32.72 -50.69
C LEU A 28 3.78 31.73 -49.78
N ARG A 29 5.08 31.52 -50.01
CA ARG A 29 5.92 30.66 -49.17
C ARG A 29 6.02 31.17 -47.74
N TYR A 30 6.14 32.49 -47.55
CA TYR A 30 6.18 33.10 -46.24
C TYR A 30 4.89 32.84 -45.45
N ARG A 31 3.73 32.99 -46.09
CA ARG A 31 2.43 32.68 -45.46
C ARG A 31 2.27 31.19 -45.14
N GLU A 32 2.77 30.32 -46.00
CA GLU A 32 2.78 28.87 -45.73
C GLU A 32 3.66 28.54 -44.53
N GLN A 33 4.84 29.14 -44.42
CA GLN A 33 5.73 28.99 -43.26
C GLN A 33 5.09 29.51 -41.97
N GLU A 34 4.44 30.68 -42.01
CA GLU A 34 3.71 31.19 -40.84
C GLU A 34 2.59 30.24 -40.42
N LYS A 35 1.85 29.68 -41.38
CA LYS A 35 0.80 28.71 -41.09
C LYS A 35 1.38 27.45 -40.44
N GLN A 36 2.48 26.92 -40.97
CA GLN A 36 3.20 25.79 -40.39
C GLN A 36 3.68 26.11 -38.97
N TRP A 37 4.26 27.27 -38.73
CA TRP A 37 4.72 27.66 -37.39
C TRP A 37 3.57 27.76 -36.38
N ARG A 38 2.40 28.22 -36.81
CA ARG A 38 1.20 28.25 -35.95
C ARG A 38 0.71 26.85 -35.64
N GLU A 39 0.64 25.97 -36.64
CA GLU A 39 0.25 24.57 -36.45
C GLU A 39 1.23 23.84 -35.52
N ASP A 40 2.54 24.01 -35.73
CA ASP A 40 3.58 23.44 -34.88
C ASP A 40 3.57 24.01 -33.45
N ALA A 41 3.25 25.29 -33.29
CA ALA A 41 3.10 25.89 -31.97
C ALA A 41 1.92 25.28 -31.21
N ILE A 42 0.78 25.10 -31.87
CA ILE A 42 -0.42 24.48 -31.29
C ILE A 42 -0.15 23.02 -30.95
N LEU A 43 0.46 22.26 -31.85
CA LEU A 43 0.78 20.85 -31.62
C LEU A 43 1.74 20.70 -30.44
N ARG A 44 2.78 21.53 -30.36
CA ARG A 44 3.73 21.53 -29.22
C ARG A 44 3.02 21.84 -27.90
N GLU A 45 2.16 22.85 -27.89
CA GLU A 45 1.39 23.18 -26.69
C GLU A 45 0.51 22.01 -26.26
N ILE A 46 -0.22 21.38 -27.19
CA ILE A 46 -1.06 20.21 -26.90
C ILE A 46 -0.21 19.06 -26.35
N THR A 47 0.94 18.76 -26.96
CA THR A 47 1.83 17.69 -26.48
C THR A 47 2.36 17.96 -25.08
N TRP A 48 2.76 19.20 -24.78
CA TRP A 48 3.23 19.57 -23.45
C TRP A 48 2.12 19.48 -22.41
N ARG A 49 0.91 19.93 -22.74
CA ARG A 49 -0.25 19.79 -21.87
C ARG A 49 -0.57 18.33 -21.58
N HIS A 50 -0.48 17.47 -22.59
CA HIS A 50 -0.74 16.04 -22.42
C HIS A 50 0.31 15.41 -21.50
N GLU A 51 1.59 15.68 -21.73
CA GLU A 51 2.67 15.19 -20.88
C GLU A 51 2.57 15.70 -19.44
N ASP A 52 2.18 16.96 -19.23
CA ASP A 52 1.99 17.51 -17.90
C ASP A 52 0.83 16.84 -17.15
N ILE A 53 -0.30 16.62 -17.82
CA ILE A 53 -1.45 15.89 -17.26
C ILE A 53 -1.03 14.47 -16.86
N GLU A 54 -0.30 13.76 -17.73
CA GLU A 54 0.19 12.41 -17.41
C GLU A 54 1.12 12.40 -16.18
N ARG A 55 2.02 13.38 -16.08
CA ARG A 55 2.92 13.51 -14.92
C ARG A 55 2.12 13.76 -13.64
N GLU A 56 1.16 14.66 -13.67
CA GLU A 56 0.31 14.98 -12.51
C GLU A 56 -0.51 13.77 -12.05
N GLN A 57 -1.09 13.02 -13.00
CA GLN A 57 -1.84 11.78 -12.69
C GLN A 57 -0.95 10.73 -12.02
N ARG A 58 0.27 10.51 -12.54
CA ARG A 58 1.24 9.57 -11.94
C ARG A 58 1.64 10.00 -10.52
N LEU A 59 1.89 11.29 -10.32
CA LEU A 59 2.20 11.85 -8.99
C LEU A 59 1.02 11.70 -8.02
N PHE A 60 -0.20 11.97 -8.49
CA PHE A 60 -1.41 11.81 -7.68
C PHE A 60 -1.62 10.34 -7.28
N LYS A 61 -1.46 9.41 -8.23
CA LYS A 61 -1.56 7.97 -7.95
C LYS A 61 -0.51 7.51 -6.95
N LEU A 62 0.74 7.91 -7.12
CA LEU A 62 1.83 7.61 -6.19
C LEU A 62 1.53 8.15 -4.78
N ALA A 63 1.04 9.38 -4.69
CA ALA A 63 0.64 9.96 -3.41
C ALA A 63 -0.52 9.18 -2.77
N ASN A 64 -1.49 8.71 -3.57
CA ASN A 64 -2.60 7.91 -3.07
C ASN A 64 -2.16 6.54 -2.53
N GLU A 65 -1.36 5.80 -3.29
CA GLU A 65 -0.81 4.51 -2.86
C GLU A 65 0.05 4.67 -1.59
N LYS A 66 0.87 5.72 -1.52
CA LYS A 66 1.68 6.02 -0.33
C LYS A 66 0.82 6.30 0.90
N ARG A 67 -0.33 6.98 0.77
CA ARG A 67 -1.27 7.19 1.89
C ARG A 67 -1.87 5.87 2.39
N MET A 68 -2.22 4.96 1.49
CA MET A 68 -2.72 3.64 1.86
C MET A 68 -1.67 2.84 2.64
N ILE A 69 -0.43 2.88 2.17
CA ILE A 69 0.71 2.22 2.83
C ILE A 69 0.95 2.82 4.22
N ASP A 70 1.00 4.14 4.34
CA ASP A 70 1.18 4.83 5.61
C ASP A 70 0.05 4.53 6.60
N ALA A 71 -1.20 4.43 6.14
CA ALA A 71 -2.32 3.98 6.97
C ALA A 71 -2.11 2.57 7.53
N ARG A 72 -1.65 1.62 6.71
CA ARG A 72 -1.34 0.24 7.15
C ARG A 72 -0.14 0.18 8.10
N GLN A 73 0.91 0.94 7.80
CA GLN A 73 2.08 1.08 8.67
C GLN A 73 1.69 1.61 10.06
N ARG A 74 0.84 2.65 10.13
CA ARG A 74 0.33 3.17 11.40
C ARG A 74 -0.48 2.12 12.18
N GLN A 75 -1.30 1.32 11.49
CA GLN A 75 -2.03 0.21 12.12
C GLN A 75 -1.07 -0.81 12.73
N LEU A 76 -0.04 -1.26 11.99
CA LEU A 76 0.96 -2.22 12.48
C LEU A 76 1.74 -1.66 13.68
N ILE A 77 2.17 -0.41 13.62
CA ILE A 77 2.88 0.26 14.72
C ILE A 77 2.00 0.33 15.97
N ALA A 78 0.71 0.63 15.82
CA ALA A 78 -0.22 0.66 16.94
C ALA A 78 -0.35 -0.72 17.61
N VAL A 79 -0.45 -1.80 16.82
CA VAL A 79 -0.50 -3.17 17.34
C VAL A 79 0.80 -3.54 18.07
N ILE A 80 1.97 -3.23 17.49
CA ILE A 80 3.27 -3.45 18.14
C ILE A 80 3.32 -2.73 19.49
N LYS A 81 2.93 -1.45 19.53
CA LYS A 81 2.93 -0.65 20.77
C LYS A 81 2.03 -1.29 21.84
N LEU A 82 0.82 -1.70 21.49
CA LEU A 82 -0.11 -2.34 22.42
C LEU A 82 0.42 -3.68 22.92
N ALA A 83 0.98 -4.51 22.04
CA ALA A 83 1.56 -5.80 22.41
C ALA A 83 2.76 -5.66 23.35
N THR A 84 3.65 -4.68 23.09
CA THR A 84 4.79 -4.38 23.95
C THR A 84 4.37 -3.91 25.34
N VAL A 85 3.37 -3.02 25.44
CA VAL A 85 2.85 -2.57 26.73
C VAL A 85 2.25 -3.74 27.53
N LEU A 86 1.47 -4.59 26.87
CA LEU A 86 0.87 -5.75 27.52
C LEU A 86 1.91 -6.79 27.98
N GLY A 87 2.93 -7.02 27.15
CA GLY A 87 4.07 -7.87 27.50
C GLY A 87 4.87 -7.30 28.69
N GLY A 88 5.07 -5.99 28.73
CA GLY A 88 5.72 -5.29 29.84
C GLY A 88 4.94 -5.41 31.16
N PHE A 89 3.62 -5.24 31.12
CA PHE A 89 2.77 -5.44 32.30
C PHE A 89 2.84 -6.88 32.82
N ASN A 90 2.79 -7.87 31.92
CA ASN A 90 2.92 -9.27 32.31
C ASN A 90 4.27 -9.56 32.99
N MET A 91 5.37 -9.01 32.45
CA MET A 91 6.70 -9.13 33.07
C MET A 91 6.73 -8.50 34.47
N ALA A 92 6.19 -7.29 34.63
CA ALA A 92 6.10 -6.63 35.94
C ALA A 92 5.28 -7.46 36.94
N ALA A 93 4.14 -8.00 36.51
CA ALA A 93 3.30 -8.86 37.34
C ALA A 93 4.04 -10.14 37.80
N ILE A 94 4.87 -10.75 36.94
CA ILE A 94 5.66 -11.93 37.31
C ILE A 94 6.66 -11.61 38.44
N VAL A 95 7.26 -10.42 38.43
CA VAL A 95 8.30 -10.01 39.40
C VAL A 95 7.70 -9.49 40.70
N GLU A 96 6.59 -8.75 40.64
CA GLU A 96 6.01 -8.08 41.80
C GLU A 96 5.11 -8.98 42.66
N ILE A 97 4.58 -10.07 42.10
CA ILE A 97 3.67 -10.95 42.84
C ILE A 97 4.46 -11.84 43.79
N THR A 98 4.33 -11.54 45.08
CA THR A 98 4.88 -12.37 46.16
C THR A 98 3.98 -13.59 46.38
N ILE A 99 4.53 -14.77 46.12
CA ILE A 99 3.78 -16.03 46.21
C ILE A 99 3.88 -16.57 47.65
N PRO A 100 2.77 -16.74 48.38
CA PRO A 100 2.81 -17.33 49.72
C PRO A 100 3.15 -18.82 49.64
N GLU A 101 4.03 -19.30 50.52
CA GLU A 101 4.62 -20.65 50.52
C GLU A 101 3.59 -21.80 50.65
N ASN A 102 2.37 -21.51 51.09
CA ASN A 102 1.33 -22.51 51.40
C ASN A 102 0.24 -22.65 50.32
N PHE A 103 0.55 -22.32 49.05
CA PHE A 103 -0.42 -22.39 47.96
C PHE A 103 -0.31 -23.68 47.14
N SER A 104 -1.42 -24.17 46.61
CA SER A 104 -1.46 -25.40 45.81
C SER A 104 -0.52 -25.29 44.61
N GLN A 105 0.45 -26.20 44.53
CA GLN A 105 1.49 -26.26 43.49
C GLN A 105 0.88 -26.26 42.07
N THR A 106 -0.30 -26.88 41.90
CA THR A 106 -1.02 -26.93 40.62
C THR A 106 -1.42 -25.55 40.09
N VAL A 107 -1.97 -24.67 40.93
CA VAL A 107 -2.41 -23.34 40.48
C VAL A 107 -1.21 -22.44 40.17
N MET A 108 -0.11 -22.60 40.91
CA MET A 108 1.15 -21.91 40.63
C MET A 108 1.73 -22.32 39.27
N ALA A 109 1.71 -23.62 38.96
CA ALA A 109 2.15 -24.14 37.66
C ALA A 109 1.28 -23.62 36.51
N ILE A 110 -0.05 -23.56 36.70
CA ILE A 110 -0.99 -23.00 35.71
C ILE A 110 -0.73 -21.50 35.50
N TYR A 111 -0.53 -20.73 36.57
CA TYR A 111 -0.19 -19.31 36.49
C TYR A 111 1.09 -19.08 35.69
N ALA A 112 2.18 -19.78 36.04
CA ALA A 112 3.45 -19.66 35.33
C ALA A 112 3.32 -20.07 33.85
N GLY A 113 2.60 -21.15 33.56
CA GLY A 113 2.34 -21.60 32.20
C GLY A 113 1.58 -20.58 31.35
N VAL A 114 0.49 -20.01 31.90
CA VAL A 114 -0.31 -18.98 31.21
C VAL A 114 0.50 -17.68 31.03
N ALA A 115 1.30 -17.29 32.03
CA ALA A 115 2.14 -16.09 31.96
C ALA A 115 3.22 -16.17 30.88
N VAL A 116 3.91 -17.32 30.78
CA VAL A 116 4.93 -17.55 29.75
C VAL A 116 4.29 -17.66 28.37
N LEU A 117 3.20 -18.41 28.23
CA LEU A 117 2.47 -18.54 26.96
C LEU A 117 1.98 -17.17 26.47
N GLN A 118 1.49 -16.34 27.39
CA GLN A 118 1.06 -14.99 27.10
C GLN A 118 2.20 -14.12 26.54
N PHE A 119 3.35 -14.14 27.21
CA PHE A 119 4.53 -13.38 26.78
C PHE A 119 5.02 -13.83 25.41
N LEU A 120 5.15 -15.15 25.19
CA LEU A 120 5.59 -15.71 23.91
C LEU A 120 4.63 -15.34 22.77
N CYS A 121 3.33 -15.41 23.00
CA CYS A 121 2.33 -15.07 22.00
C CYS A 121 2.44 -13.59 21.57
N MET A 122 2.57 -12.68 22.54
CA MET A 122 2.76 -11.25 22.29
C MET A 122 4.11 -10.95 21.63
N PHE A 123 5.18 -11.64 22.01
CA PHE A 123 6.51 -11.50 21.41
C PHE A 123 6.55 -11.97 19.96
N ILE A 124 5.94 -13.11 19.64
CA ILE A 124 5.86 -13.58 18.24
C ILE A 124 5.00 -12.61 17.42
N CYS A 125 3.90 -12.10 17.98
CA CYS A 125 3.08 -11.08 17.32
C CYS A 125 3.89 -9.81 16.98
N THR A 126 4.70 -9.29 17.91
CA THR A 126 5.53 -8.10 17.66
C THR A 126 6.59 -8.39 16.61
N LEU A 127 7.23 -9.57 16.63
CA LEU A 127 8.19 -9.98 15.60
C LEU A 127 7.57 -10.05 14.20
N ILE A 128 6.39 -10.66 14.06
CA ILE A 128 5.73 -10.72 12.75
C ILE A 128 5.36 -9.32 12.27
N CYS A 129 4.84 -8.46 13.16
CA CYS A 129 4.48 -7.09 12.79
C CYS A 129 5.71 -6.25 12.42
N THR A 130 6.87 -6.44 13.06
CA THR A 130 8.11 -5.74 12.69
C THR A 130 8.68 -6.23 11.37
N LEU A 131 8.60 -7.54 11.08
CA LEU A 131 8.97 -8.10 9.77
C LEU A 131 8.05 -7.58 8.66
N LEU A 132 6.74 -7.51 8.90
CA LEU A 132 5.78 -6.88 7.97
C LEU A 132 6.10 -5.40 7.76
N LEU A 133 6.42 -4.66 8.82
CA LEU A 133 6.80 -3.25 8.72
C LEU A 133 8.07 -3.08 7.86
N MET A 134 9.09 -3.93 8.04
CA MET A 134 10.29 -3.94 7.21
C MET A 134 9.99 -4.27 5.74
N ALA A 135 9.09 -5.22 5.48
CA ALA A 135 8.68 -5.57 4.13
C ALA A 135 7.99 -4.39 3.43
N ILE A 136 7.09 -3.69 4.12
CA ILE A 136 6.38 -2.52 3.61
C ILE A 136 7.34 -1.37 3.33
N THR A 137 8.25 -1.05 4.26
CA THR A 137 9.21 0.06 4.06
C THR A 137 10.14 -0.22 2.90
N ARG A 138 10.57 -1.48 2.71
CA ARG A 138 11.35 -1.89 1.53
C ARG A 138 10.56 -1.75 0.24
N PHE A 139 9.28 -2.15 0.23
CA PHE A 139 8.41 -2.02 -0.95
C PHE A 139 8.23 -0.55 -1.36
N VAL A 140 7.99 0.34 -0.39
CA VAL A 140 7.90 1.79 -0.63
C VAL A 140 9.21 2.35 -1.18
N ALA A 141 10.35 1.91 -0.65
CA ALA A 141 11.65 2.46 -1.02
C ALA A 141 12.12 2.04 -2.41
N HIS A 142 11.82 0.82 -2.87
CA HIS A 142 12.42 0.26 -4.08
C HIS A 142 11.44 -0.15 -5.18
N THR A 143 10.24 -0.57 -4.81
CA THR A 143 9.33 -1.25 -5.76
C THR A 143 8.20 -0.33 -6.21
N LEU A 144 7.67 0.50 -5.30
CA LEU A 144 6.51 1.34 -5.57
C LEU A 144 6.72 2.33 -6.73
N GLU A 145 7.81 3.09 -6.71
CA GLU A 145 8.09 4.09 -7.75
C GLU A 145 8.36 3.42 -9.11
N THR A 146 9.09 2.29 -9.09
CA THR A 146 9.41 1.52 -10.29
C THR A 146 8.15 0.93 -10.95
N GLU A 147 7.26 0.33 -10.16
CA GLU A 147 6.00 -0.24 -10.68
C GLU A 147 5.08 0.85 -11.22
N ILE A 148 4.91 1.98 -10.52
CA ILE A 148 4.06 3.10 -10.98
C ILE A 148 4.62 3.73 -12.27
N ARG A 149 5.95 3.81 -12.40
CA ARG A 149 6.59 4.32 -13.62
C ARG A 149 6.41 3.38 -14.83
N SER A 150 6.26 2.08 -14.58
CA SER A 150 6.04 1.08 -15.63
C SER A 150 4.58 0.90 -16.04
N LEU A 151 3.63 1.46 -15.28
CA LEU A 151 2.20 1.38 -15.59
C LEU A 151 1.82 2.27 -16.78
N GLU A 152 1.03 1.71 -17.68
CA GLU A 152 0.40 2.45 -18.77
C GLU A 152 -0.65 3.43 -18.22
N THR A 153 -0.82 4.58 -18.88
CA THR A 153 -1.72 5.67 -18.44
C THR A 153 -3.18 5.23 -18.31
N VAL A 154 -3.60 4.21 -19.06
CA VAL A 154 -4.96 3.65 -19.02
C VAL A 154 -5.19 2.80 -17.75
N ASP A 155 -4.16 2.10 -17.28
CA ASP A 155 -4.25 1.20 -16.10
C ASP A 155 -4.01 1.93 -14.78
N LEU A 156 -3.64 3.22 -14.85
CA LEU A 156 -3.25 4.03 -13.71
C LEU A 156 -4.36 4.17 -12.66
N ASP A 157 -5.63 4.21 -13.09
CA ASP A 157 -6.78 4.31 -12.19
C ASP A 157 -7.29 2.93 -11.73
N LEU A 158 -7.12 1.88 -12.53
CA LEU A 158 -7.72 0.57 -12.30
C LEU A 158 -6.91 -0.32 -11.36
N VAL A 159 -5.58 -0.28 -11.47
CA VAL A 159 -4.69 -1.19 -10.74
C VAL A 159 -4.11 -0.51 -9.50
N SER A 160 -4.19 -1.18 -8.35
CA SER A 160 -3.47 -0.77 -7.13
C SER A 160 -2.37 -1.80 -6.85
N PRO A 161 -1.10 -1.48 -7.19
CA PRO A 161 0.02 -2.42 -7.05
C PRO A 161 0.24 -2.84 -5.59
N PHE A 162 0.04 -1.90 -4.65
CA PHE A 162 0.19 -2.19 -3.22
C PHE A 162 -0.82 -3.23 -2.73
N ASN A 163 -2.10 -3.11 -3.12
CA ASN A 163 -3.12 -4.06 -2.69
C ASN A 163 -2.83 -5.48 -3.20
N MET A 164 -2.39 -5.61 -4.45
CA MET A 164 -2.05 -6.92 -5.02
C MET A 164 -0.85 -7.54 -4.31
N TYR A 165 0.20 -6.76 -4.06
CA TYR A 165 1.36 -7.18 -3.27
C TYR A 165 0.95 -7.62 -1.85
N TRP A 166 0.10 -6.83 -1.20
CA TRP A 166 -0.37 -7.08 0.16
C TRP A 166 -1.14 -8.40 0.26
N LEU A 167 -2.13 -8.61 -0.60
CA LEU A 167 -2.97 -9.81 -0.61
C LEU A 167 -2.13 -11.08 -0.86
N MET A 168 -1.19 -11.03 -1.81
CA MET A 168 -0.38 -12.21 -2.15
C MET A 168 0.62 -12.61 -1.07
N ARG A 169 1.22 -11.64 -0.35
CA ARG A 169 2.41 -11.92 0.48
C ARG A 169 2.26 -11.56 1.95
N CYS A 170 1.50 -10.52 2.26
CA CYS A 170 1.42 -9.98 3.62
C CYS A 170 0.12 -10.38 4.34
N GLU A 171 -0.97 -10.64 3.63
CA GLU A 171 -2.27 -10.89 4.24
C GLU A 171 -2.28 -12.13 5.14
N SER A 172 -1.70 -13.25 4.70
CA SER A 172 -1.60 -14.47 5.51
C SER A 172 -0.85 -14.25 6.82
N GLU A 173 0.34 -13.63 6.74
CA GLU A 173 1.17 -13.35 7.91
C GLU A 173 0.52 -12.33 8.85
N TRP A 174 -0.13 -11.31 8.29
CA TRP A 174 -0.91 -10.34 9.05
C TRP A 174 -2.06 -11.01 9.82
N MET A 175 -2.80 -11.90 9.15
CA MET A 175 -3.89 -12.65 9.78
C MET A 175 -3.39 -13.57 10.90
N LEU A 176 -2.21 -14.17 10.74
CA LEU A 176 -1.56 -14.93 11.79
C LEU A 176 -1.16 -14.05 12.98
N ALA A 177 -0.48 -12.93 12.73
CA ALA A 177 -0.14 -11.94 13.77
C ALA A 177 -1.39 -11.46 14.52
N TYR A 178 -2.47 -11.17 13.79
CA TYR A 178 -3.73 -10.76 14.38
C TYR A 178 -4.32 -11.87 15.27
N ARG A 179 -4.35 -13.13 14.81
CA ARG A 179 -4.82 -14.25 15.64
C ARG A 179 -3.98 -14.44 16.90
N LEU A 180 -2.65 -14.30 16.80
CA LEU A 180 -1.75 -14.35 17.95
C LEU A 180 -2.01 -13.20 18.92
N PHE A 181 -2.15 -11.96 18.44
CA PHE A 181 -2.47 -10.82 19.29
C PHE A 181 -3.76 -11.06 20.09
N TYR A 182 -4.80 -11.60 19.44
CA TYR A 182 -6.07 -11.90 20.10
C TYR A 182 -5.97 -13.10 21.05
N GLY A 183 -5.18 -14.12 20.69
CA GLY A 183 -4.86 -15.24 21.57
C GLY A 183 -4.17 -14.75 22.84
N GLY A 184 -3.19 -13.86 22.71
CA GLY A 184 -2.52 -13.26 23.84
C GLY A 184 -3.46 -12.39 24.68
N LEU A 185 -4.33 -11.57 24.10
CA LEU A 185 -5.27 -10.80 24.94
C LEU A 185 -6.18 -11.71 25.77
N SER A 186 -6.54 -12.89 25.25
CA SER A 186 -7.29 -13.91 26.00
C SER A 186 -6.48 -14.48 27.18
N PHE A 187 -5.22 -14.84 26.96
CA PHE A 187 -4.36 -15.34 28.05
C PHE A 187 -4.06 -14.26 29.09
N PHE A 188 -3.93 -12.99 28.68
CA PHE A 188 -3.81 -11.87 29.60
C PHE A 188 -5.01 -11.77 30.56
N SER A 189 -6.23 -11.91 30.04
CA SER A 189 -7.40 -11.87 30.91
C SER A 189 -7.46 -13.06 31.86
N MET A 190 -7.01 -14.25 31.42
CA MET A 190 -6.89 -15.41 32.32
C MET A 190 -5.82 -15.17 33.39
N LEU A 191 -4.72 -14.53 33.03
CA LEU A 191 -3.66 -14.14 33.97
C LEU A 191 -4.22 -13.22 35.06
N VAL A 192 -4.95 -12.17 34.70
CA VAL A 192 -5.55 -11.24 35.69
C VAL A 192 -6.50 -11.96 36.65
N ILE A 193 -7.29 -12.93 36.14
CA ILE A 193 -8.14 -13.77 36.98
C ILE A 193 -7.29 -14.57 37.98
N LEU A 194 -6.22 -15.23 37.52
CA LEU A 194 -5.32 -16.00 38.38
C LEU A 194 -4.63 -15.11 39.43
N ILE A 195 -4.16 -13.93 39.05
CA ILE A 195 -3.56 -12.94 39.97
C ILE A 195 -4.57 -12.55 41.04
N GLY A 196 -5.81 -12.22 40.66
CA GLY A 196 -6.87 -11.90 41.61
C GLY A 196 -7.19 -13.04 42.58
N LEU A 197 -7.10 -14.30 42.13
CA LEU A 197 -7.28 -15.47 42.99
C LEU A 197 -6.13 -15.63 44.00
N ILE A 198 -4.89 -15.31 43.60
CA ILE A 198 -3.70 -15.40 44.45
C ILE A 198 -3.69 -14.26 45.49
N GLN A 199 -3.96 -13.03 45.07
CA GLN A 199 -3.79 -11.84 45.91
C GLN A 199 -4.99 -11.57 46.83
N CYS A 200 -6.23 -11.74 46.36
CA CYS A 200 -7.43 -11.44 47.15
C CYS A 200 -7.89 -12.62 48.04
N ARG A 201 -6.97 -13.30 48.74
CA ARG A 201 -7.31 -14.49 49.55
C ARG A 201 -8.40 -14.21 50.61
N GLN A 202 -8.34 -13.07 51.27
CA GLN A 202 -9.19 -12.75 52.42
C GLN A 202 -10.62 -12.32 52.03
N SER A 203 -10.83 -11.80 50.82
CA SER A 203 -12.14 -11.34 50.36
C SER A 203 -12.66 -12.17 49.21
N ILE A 204 -13.61 -13.07 49.52
CA ILE A 204 -14.33 -13.88 48.53
C ILE A 204 -15.09 -12.98 47.54
N ILE A 205 -15.63 -11.86 48.02
CA ILE A 205 -16.38 -10.90 47.22
C ILE A 205 -15.48 -10.26 46.16
N ALA A 206 -14.27 -9.83 46.53
CA ALA A 206 -13.32 -9.24 45.59
C ALA A 206 -12.91 -10.23 44.49
N ARG A 207 -12.70 -11.52 44.84
CA ARG A 207 -12.37 -12.57 43.87
C ARG A 207 -13.49 -12.75 42.84
N ILE A 208 -14.74 -12.84 43.30
CA ILE A 208 -15.90 -13.01 42.40
C ILE A 208 -16.06 -11.77 41.50
N MET A 209 -15.87 -10.57 42.03
CA MET A 209 -15.99 -9.35 41.22
C MET A 209 -14.93 -9.29 40.12
N ILE A 210 -13.67 -9.60 40.43
CA ILE A 210 -12.58 -9.61 39.44
C ILE A 210 -12.85 -10.68 38.36
N THR A 211 -13.26 -11.89 38.76
CA THR A 211 -13.53 -12.95 37.78
C THR A 211 -14.74 -12.63 36.90
N VAL A 212 -15.82 -12.10 37.47
CA VAL A 212 -17.02 -11.70 36.72
C VAL A 212 -16.72 -10.54 35.78
N LEU A 213 -15.99 -9.52 36.21
CA LEU A 213 -15.63 -8.39 35.36
C LEU A 213 -14.71 -8.80 34.21
N CYS A 214 -13.68 -9.62 34.47
CA CYS A 214 -12.78 -10.11 33.43
C CYS A 214 -13.48 -11.06 32.45
N THR A 215 -14.31 -11.99 32.95
CA THR A 215 -15.08 -12.90 32.08
C THR A 215 -16.12 -12.14 31.25
N ALA A 216 -16.88 -11.22 31.85
CA ALA A 216 -17.82 -10.38 31.10
C ALA A 216 -17.10 -9.55 30.03
N THR A 217 -15.94 -8.97 30.34
CA THR A 217 -15.15 -8.18 29.38
C THR A 217 -14.66 -9.04 28.22
N THR A 218 -14.11 -10.23 28.48
CA THR A 218 -13.69 -11.15 27.41
C THR A 218 -14.84 -11.67 26.56
N LEU A 219 -15.99 -11.96 27.19
CA LEU A 219 -17.17 -12.47 26.51
C LEU A 219 -17.80 -11.39 25.62
N LEU A 220 -17.97 -10.18 26.15
CA LEU A 220 -18.41 -9.02 25.37
C LEU A 220 -17.48 -8.72 24.21
N TRP A 221 -16.17 -8.82 24.43
CA TRP A 221 -15.17 -8.63 23.39
C TRP A 221 -15.27 -9.71 22.31
N LYS A 222 -15.32 -11.00 22.68
CA LYS A 222 -15.48 -12.11 21.73
C LYS A 222 -16.77 -11.99 20.93
N ILE A 223 -17.90 -11.63 21.55
CA ILE A 223 -19.19 -11.47 20.87
C ILE A 223 -19.18 -10.26 19.93
N ARG A 224 -18.70 -9.11 20.39
CA ARG A 224 -18.63 -7.88 19.58
C ARG A 224 -17.66 -8.02 18.41
N ILE A 225 -16.57 -8.76 18.58
CA ILE A 225 -15.59 -8.97 17.51
C ILE A 225 -16.02 -10.09 16.56
N ALA A 226 -16.50 -11.22 17.05
CA ALA A 226 -16.98 -12.29 16.17
C ALA A 226 -18.09 -11.77 15.24
N SER A 227 -19.07 -11.03 15.78
CA SER A 227 -20.18 -10.49 15.00
C SER A 227 -19.78 -9.47 13.93
N LYS A 228 -18.77 -8.63 14.18
CA LYS A 228 -18.38 -7.57 13.23
C LYS A 228 -17.30 -7.99 12.24
N TRP A 229 -16.42 -8.90 12.62
CA TRP A 229 -15.22 -9.21 11.85
C TRP A 229 -15.26 -10.56 11.14
N GLN A 230 -16.18 -11.48 11.47
CA GLN A 230 -16.34 -12.71 10.68
C GLN A 230 -16.63 -12.41 9.21
N PHE A 231 -17.41 -11.36 8.92
CA PHE A 231 -17.73 -10.95 7.55
C PHE A 231 -16.53 -10.40 6.76
N LEU A 232 -15.52 -9.84 7.46
CA LEU A 232 -14.31 -9.28 6.85
C LEU A 232 -13.17 -10.30 6.73
N VAL A 233 -13.25 -11.40 7.47
CA VAL A 233 -12.23 -12.47 7.54
C VAL A 233 -12.58 -13.65 6.63
N SER A 234 -13.84 -13.80 6.23
CA SER A 234 -14.19 -14.57 5.04
C SER A 234 -13.63 -13.84 3.82
N SER A 235 -12.37 -14.13 3.49
CA SER A 235 -11.82 -13.81 2.17
C SER A 235 -12.79 -14.32 1.11
N PRO A 236 -13.00 -13.60 -0.01
CA PRO A 236 -13.67 -14.19 -1.16
C PRO A 236 -12.86 -15.41 -1.58
N ASP A 237 -13.45 -16.59 -1.44
CA ASP A 237 -12.85 -17.84 -1.87
C ASP A 237 -12.48 -17.72 -3.36
N TRP A 238 -11.18 -17.83 -3.65
CA TRP A 238 -10.63 -18.40 -4.88
C TRP A 238 -10.97 -17.70 -6.21
N ILE A 239 -10.02 -16.91 -6.74
CA ILE A 239 -9.83 -16.84 -8.20
C ILE A 239 -8.95 -18.05 -8.56
N PRO A 240 -9.44 -19.05 -9.30
CA PRO A 240 -8.59 -20.14 -9.76
C PRO A 240 -7.48 -19.58 -10.65
N SER A 241 -6.24 -19.72 -10.17
CA SER A 241 -5.05 -19.72 -10.99
C SER A 241 -5.14 -20.87 -11.97
N THR A 242 -5.59 -20.62 -13.20
CA THR A 242 -5.23 -21.47 -14.33
C THR A 242 -3.89 -21.00 -14.89
N PRO A 243 -2.82 -21.80 -14.78
CA PRO A 243 -1.63 -21.62 -15.59
C PRO A 243 -1.91 -22.22 -16.96
N ASN A 244 -1.69 -21.47 -18.04
CA ASN A 244 -1.36 -22.08 -19.33
C ASN A 244 -0.50 -21.10 -20.14
N SER A 245 0.79 -21.16 -19.86
CA SER A 245 1.85 -21.00 -20.84
C SER A 245 1.58 -21.92 -22.04
N ALA A 246 0.99 -21.39 -23.09
CA ALA A 246 1.00 -22.00 -24.43
C ALA A 246 0.92 -20.89 -25.50
N VAL A 247 1.84 -19.91 -25.41
CA VAL A 247 2.17 -19.09 -26.58
C VAL A 247 2.95 -19.96 -27.54
N ARG A 248 2.21 -20.46 -28.52
CA ARG A 248 2.62 -21.19 -29.71
C ARG A 248 3.76 -20.44 -30.42
N ALA A 249 4.97 -20.99 -30.37
CA ALA A 249 6.04 -20.59 -31.28
C ALA A 249 5.68 -21.03 -32.71
N PRO A 250 5.72 -20.15 -33.73
CA PRO A 250 5.67 -20.59 -35.11
C PRO A 250 7.02 -21.20 -35.49
N ALA A 251 7.00 -22.50 -35.78
CA ALA A 251 8.09 -23.18 -36.48
C ALA A 251 8.22 -22.57 -37.88
N PHE A 252 9.26 -21.77 -38.09
CA PHE A 252 9.75 -21.47 -39.44
C PHE A 252 10.54 -22.70 -39.92
N SER A 253 9.88 -23.51 -40.75
CA SER A 253 10.57 -24.38 -41.70
C SER A 253 11.03 -23.52 -42.87
N ALA A 254 12.34 -23.29 -42.99
CA ALA A 254 12.97 -22.84 -44.22
C ALA A 254 13.75 -24.00 -44.81
N SER A 255 13.23 -24.49 -45.93
CA SER A 255 13.96 -25.14 -47.02
C SER A 255 14.98 -24.20 -47.64
#